data_AF-A0A7J9WUH6-F1
#
_entry.id   AF-A0A7J9WUH6-F1
#
_cell.length_a   1.000
_cell.length_b   1.000
_cell.length_c   1.000
_cell.angle_alpha   90.00
_cell.angle_beta   90.00
_cell.angle_gamma   90.00
#
_symmetry.space_group_name_H-M   'P 1'
#
loop_
_entity.id
_entity.type
_entity.pdbx_description
1 polymer ?
#
loop_
_entity_poly.entity_id
_entity_poly.type
_entity_poly.pdbx_seq_one_letter_code
_entity_poly.pdbx_strand_id
1 'polypeptide(L)'
;MRTRRLAVLVARIRFDEQAGIAAVGWYEQGTRFLDTTNPSRIRQVGYYLPANGSTWAAYWAPKDNSRSIVYALDAYRGLDVLKINKGGRDSKTRRAPIPRQWYATGTGIDGYLPSKKFGYLCPLPVGRLLAP
;
A
#
# COMPACT_ATOMS: atom_id res chain seq x y z
N MET A 1 16.78 25.18 19.64
CA MET A 1 16.42 25.04 18.22
C MET A 1 15.64 23.74 18.03
N ARG A 2 14.34 23.80 17.72
CA ARG A 2 13.50 22.63 17.39
C ARG A 2 13.00 22.82 15.97
N THR A 3 13.60 22.13 15.02
CA THR A 3 13.26 22.21 13.59
C THR A 3 11.89 21.57 13.39
N ARG A 4 10.82 22.38 13.36
CA ARG A 4 9.50 21.93 12.92
C ARG A 4 9.56 21.77 11.41
N ARG A 5 9.73 20.53 10.93
CA ARG A 5 9.53 20.20 9.52
C ARG A 5 8.03 20.25 9.25
N LEU A 6 7.60 21.34 8.62
CA LEU A 6 6.28 21.48 8.02
C LEU A 6 6.21 20.51 6.83
N ALA A 7 5.47 19.41 6.98
CA ALA A 7 5.18 18.52 5.87
C ALA A 7 4.04 19.12 5.04
N VAL A 8 4.39 19.69 3.89
CA VAL A 8 3.42 20.09 2.86
C VAL A 8 2.61 18.86 2.43
N LEU A 9 1.28 18.98 2.50
CA LEU A 9 0.33 17.93 2.17
C LEU A 9 0.08 17.93 0.65
N VAL A 10 0.67 16.96 -0.05
CA VAL A 10 0.29 16.55 -1.41
C VAL A 10 0.23 15.03 -1.40
N ALA A 11 -0.86 14.46 -1.93
CA ALA A 11 -1.12 13.02 -1.99
C ALA A 11 0.02 12.27 -2.72
N ARG A 12 0.98 11.76 -1.95
CA ARG A 12 1.94 10.75 -2.37
C ARG A 12 1.80 9.60 -1.40
N ILE A 13 1.84 8.37 -1.93
CA ILE A 13 2.09 7.16 -1.14
C ILE A 13 3.19 7.46 -0.12
N ARG A 14 2.84 7.52 1.16
CA ARG A 14 3.78 7.89 2.21
C ARG A 14 4.10 6.66 3.04
N PHE A 15 5.39 6.44 3.20
CA PHE A 15 5.93 5.38 4.02
C PHE A 15 6.79 5.95 5.13
N ASP A 16 6.94 5.15 6.17
CA ASP A 16 7.86 5.39 7.27
C ASP A 16 8.62 4.10 7.56
N GLU A 17 9.86 4.22 7.98
CA GLU A 17 10.77 3.09 8.18
C GLU A 17 11.26 3.07 9.61
N GLN A 18 11.20 1.91 10.24
CA GLN A 18 11.74 1.70 11.57
C GLN A 18 12.43 0.34 11.68
N ALA A 19 13.74 0.38 11.94
CA ALA A 19 14.57 -0.79 12.26
C ALA A 19 14.60 -1.89 11.17
N GLY A 20 14.63 -1.48 9.91
CA GLY A 20 14.61 -2.32 8.71
C GLY A 20 13.21 -2.64 8.18
N ILE A 21 12.15 -2.14 8.81
CA ILE A 21 10.77 -2.43 8.43
C ILE A 21 10.07 -1.16 7.94
N ALA A 22 9.74 -1.12 6.65
CA ALA A 22 8.95 -0.06 6.04
C ALA A 22 7.45 -0.33 6.21
N ALA A 23 6.75 0.62 6.82
CA ALA A 23 5.30 0.70 6.85
C ALA A 23 4.84 1.60 5.70
N VAL A 24 4.04 1.07 4.78
CA VAL A 24 3.66 1.76 3.54
C VAL A 24 2.14 1.72 3.37
N GLY A 25 1.52 2.87 3.12
CA GLY A 25 0.12 2.94 2.68
C GLY A 25 0.02 2.57 1.19
N TRP A 26 -0.94 1.74 0.80
CA TRP A 26 -1.03 1.14 -0.53
C TRP A 26 -2.44 1.32 -1.12
N TYR A 27 -3.05 2.47 -0.86
CA TYR A 27 -4.42 2.83 -1.27
C TYR A 27 -5.43 1.75 -0.88
N GLU A 28 -6.22 1.26 -1.82
CA GLU A 28 -7.24 0.24 -1.62
C GLU A 28 -6.62 -1.09 -1.16
N GLN A 29 -5.31 -1.25 -1.34
CA GLN A 29 -4.56 -2.38 -0.81
C GLN A 29 -4.11 -2.25 0.64
N GLY A 30 -4.52 -1.18 1.31
CA GLY A 30 -4.36 -1.01 2.74
C GLY A 30 -2.91 -0.71 3.12
N THR A 31 -2.49 -1.14 4.30
CA THR A 31 -1.12 -1.00 4.78
C THR A 31 -0.31 -2.26 4.50
N ARG A 32 0.95 -2.12 4.11
CA ARG A 32 1.91 -3.22 4.07
C ARG A 32 3.09 -2.94 4.99
N PHE A 33 3.68 -4.02 5.46
CA PHE A 33 4.94 -4.02 6.19
C PHE A 33 5.96 -4.78 5.37
N LEU A 34 7.04 -4.10 4.99
CA LEU A 34 8.12 -4.67 4.18
C LEU A 34 9.40 -4.70 5.01
N ASP A 35 10.03 -5.86 5.08
CA ASP A 35 11.41 -5.99 5.51
C ASP A 35 12.33 -5.54 4.36
N THR A 36 12.99 -4.42 4.59
CA THR A 36 13.93 -3.74 3.68
C THR A 36 15.37 -3.83 4.18
N THR A 37 15.67 -4.69 5.16
CA THR A 37 17.03 -4.88 5.69
C THR A 37 18.04 -5.31 4.61
N ASN A 38 17.58 -6.07 3.60
CA ASN A 38 18.33 -6.39 2.41
C ASN A 38 17.60 -5.85 1.17
N PRO A 39 18.10 -4.79 0.52
CA PRO A 39 17.43 -4.16 -0.61
C PRO A 39 17.35 -5.09 -1.84
N SER A 40 18.24 -6.07 -1.97
CA SER A 40 18.18 -7.08 -3.04
C SER A 40 17.08 -8.13 -2.81
N ARG A 41 16.51 -8.20 -1.61
CA ARG A 41 15.55 -9.24 -1.21
C ARG A 41 14.48 -8.71 -0.26
N ILE A 42 13.75 -7.70 -0.70
CA ILE A 42 12.64 -7.11 0.04
C ILE A 42 11.54 -8.16 0.25
N ARG A 43 11.02 -8.25 1.47
CA ARG A 43 9.98 -9.23 1.85
C ARG A 43 8.80 -8.54 2.50
N GLN A 44 7.59 -8.82 2.04
CA GLN A 44 6.40 -8.44 2.81
C GLN A 44 6.30 -9.34 4.06
N VAL A 45 6.26 -8.72 5.24
CA VAL A 45 6.20 -9.41 6.55
C VAL A 45 4.85 -9.27 7.24
N GLY A 46 4.02 -8.34 6.76
CA GLY A 46 2.67 -8.14 7.28
C GLY A 46 1.84 -7.27 6.35
N TYR A 47 0.54 -7.26 6.59
CA TYR A 47 -0.39 -6.36 5.92
C TYR A 47 -1.62 -6.14 6.79
N TYR A 48 -2.29 -5.01 6.56
CA TYR A 48 -3.61 -4.72 7.09
C TYR A 48 -4.46 -4.22 5.92
N LEU A 49 -5.59 -4.88 5.68
CA LEU A 49 -6.47 -4.57 4.56
C LEU A 49 -7.85 -4.21 5.12
N PRO A 50 -8.14 -2.92 5.34
CA PRO A 50 -9.46 -2.49 5.80
C PRO A 50 -10.50 -2.72 4.69
N ALA A 51 -11.74 -3.03 5.09
CA ALA A 51 -12.86 -3.08 4.16
C ALA A 51 -13.16 -1.66 3.66
N ASN A 52 -13.26 -1.48 2.34
CA ASN A 52 -13.55 -0.20 1.67
C ASN A 52 -12.62 0.95 2.11
N GLY A 53 -11.37 0.65 2.46
CA GLY A 53 -10.38 1.66 2.83
C GLY A 53 -9.53 2.10 1.64
N SER A 54 -8.93 3.27 1.77
CA SER A 54 -7.84 3.75 0.92
C SER A 54 -6.74 4.33 1.82
N THR A 55 -5.75 3.51 2.16
CA THR A 55 -4.64 3.94 3.03
C THR A 55 -3.62 4.76 2.25
N TRP A 56 -3.47 6.03 2.60
CA TRP A 56 -2.55 6.96 1.95
C TRP A 56 -1.18 7.03 2.61
N ALA A 57 -1.12 6.80 3.91
CA ALA A 57 0.13 6.86 4.67
C ALA A 57 0.15 5.84 5.80
N ALA A 58 1.34 5.38 6.16
CA ALA A 58 1.58 4.65 7.40
C ALA A 58 2.81 5.21 8.11
N TYR A 59 2.73 5.35 9.43
CA TYR A 59 3.80 5.88 10.27
C TYR A 59 4.03 5.03 11.49
N TRP A 60 5.28 4.91 11.92
CA TRP A 60 5.58 4.31 13.20
C TRP A 60 5.25 5.29 14.33
N ALA A 61 4.72 4.76 15.44
CA ALA A 61 4.44 5.59 16.60
C ALA A 61 5.77 6.09 17.21
N PRO A 62 6.02 7.41 17.24
CA PRO A 62 7.34 7.95 17.55
C PRO A 62 7.76 7.80 19.03
N LYS A 63 6.80 7.54 19.92
CA LYS A 63 7.03 7.34 21.36
C LYS A 63 6.79 5.90 21.81
N ASP A 64 6.67 4.96 20.87
CA ASP A 64 6.48 3.56 21.20
C ASP A 64 7.83 2.87 21.42
N ASN A 65 8.15 2.59 22.69
CA ASN A 65 9.35 1.84 23.07
C ASN A 65 9.34 0.40 22.53
N SER A 66 8.15 -0.16 22.28
CA SER A 66 8.01 -1.53 21.76
C SER A 66 8.17 -1.62 20.25
N ARG A 67 8.25 -0.48 19.54
CA ARG A 67 8.43 -0.38 18.08
C ARG A 67 7.44 -1.25 17.30
N SER A 68 6.23 -1.39 17.82
CA SER A 68 5.21 -2.31 17.34
C SER A 68 3.92 -1.60 16.95
N ILE A 69 3.76 -0.31 17.27
CA ILE A 69 2.58 0.48 16.94
C ILE A 69 2.79 1.30 15.67
N VAL A 70 1.78 1.27 14.81
CA VAL A 70 1.75 1.94 13.51
C VAL A 70 0.43 2.68 13.35
N TYR A 71 0.51 3.92 12.88
CA TYR A 71 -0.62 4.75 12.50
C TYR A 71 -0.84 4.66 11.00
N ALA A 72 -1.93 4.03 10.58
CA ALA A 72 -2.37 3.98 9.20
C ALA A 72 -3.41 5.07 8.95
N LEU A 73 -3.13 5.96 8.00
CA LEU A 73 -4.03 7.04 7.59
C LEU A 73 -4.82 6.59 6.37
N ASP A 74 -6.10 6.35 6.59
CA ASP A 74 -7.08 5.96 5.59
C ASP A 74 -7.96 7.15 5.20
N ALA A 75 -8.16 7.33 3.89
CA ALA A 75 -8.91 8.45 3.34
C ALA A 75 -10.39 8.46 3.72
N TYR A 76 -10.97 7.28 3.95
CA TYR A 76 -12.39 7.11 4.20
C TYR A 76 -12.67 6.86 5.69
N ARG A 77 -11.78 6.12 6.35
CA ARG A 77 -11.95 5.71 7.76
C ARG A 77 -11.23 6.62 8.76
N GLY A 78 -10.30 7.46 8.31
CA GLY A 78 -9.47 8.28 9.18
C GLY A 78 -8.23 7.54 9.69
N LEU A 79 -8.01 7.50 11.00
CA LEU A 79 -6.81 6.94 11.60
C LEU A 79 -7.06 5.54 12.17
N ASP A 80 -6.35 4.56 11.65
CA ASP A 80 -6.26 3.21 12.20
C ASP A 80 -4.97 3.03 13.02
N VAL A 81 -5.09 2.52 14.25
CA VAL A 81 -3.95 2.20 15.12
C VAL A 81 -3.69 0.69 15.05
N LEU A 82 -2.59 0.32 14.39
CA LEU A 82 -2.21 -1.07 14.14
C LEU A 82 -1.10 -1.48 15.09
N LYS A 83 -1.11 -2.75 15.48
CA LYS A 83 0.00 -3.37 16.21
C LYS A 83 0.57 -4.52 15.38
N ILE A 84 1.88 -4.48 15.14
CA ILE A 84 2.63 -5.57 14.51
C ILE A 84 3.54 -6.23 15.55
N ASN A 85 3.46 -7.56 15.64
CA ASN A 85 4.23 -8.30 16.63
C ASN A 85 5.73 -8.12 16.40
N LYS A 86 6.46 -7.77 17.47
CA LYS A 86 7.92 -7.55 17.47
C LYS A 86 8.38 -6.55 16.39
N GLY A 87 7.54 -5.58 16.03
CA GLY A 87 7.85 -4.62 14.96
C GLY A 87 7.97 -5.22 13.56
N GLY A 88 7.53 -6.47 13.34
CA GLY A 88 7.70 -7.18 12.08
C GLY A 88 9.07 -7.85 11.92
N ARG A 89 9.99 -7.65 12.87
CA ARG A 89 11.30 -8.32 12.89
C ARG A 89 11.11 -9.82 13.11
N ASP A 90 11.85 -10.63 12.35
CA ASP A 90 11.77 -12.10 12.33
C ASP A 90 10.42 -12.68 11.88
N SER A 91 9.53 -11.84 11.33
CA SER A 91 8.25 -12.30 10.81
C SER A 91 8.45 -13.10 9.53
N LYS A 92 7.67 -14.18 9.40
CA LYS A 92 7.61 -14.97 8.16
C LYS A 92 7.05 -14.10 7.03
N THR A 93 7.47 -14.36 5.80
CA THR A 93 6.88 -13.70 4.63
C THR A 93 5.37 -13.92 4.61
N ARG A 94 4.64 -12.84 4.37
CA ARG A 94 3.19 -12.82 4.22
C ARG A 94 2.86 -12.29 2.84
N ARG A 95 1.86 -12.89 2.19
CA ARG A 95 1.29 -12.38 0.95
C ARG A 95 -0.08 -11.82 1.29
N ALA A 96 -0.33 -10.59 0.87
CA ALA A 96 -1.65 -10.01 1.04
C ALA A 96 -2.62 -10.66 0.05
N PRO A 97 -3.87 -10.94 0.48
CA PRO A 97 -4.88 -11.41 -0.43
C PRO A 97 -5.21 -10.29 -1.43
N ILE A 98 -5.52 -10.68 -2.66
CA ILE A 98 -6.15 -9.80 -3.63
C ILE A 98 -7.66 -9.99 -3.43
N PRO A 99 -8.40 -8.97 -3.01
CA PRO A 99 -9.85 -9.06 -2.86
C PRO A 99 -10.52 -9.58 -4.13
N ARG A 100 -11.49 -10.50 -3.98
CA ARG A 100 -12.26 -11.05 -5.11
C ARG A 100 -12.95 -9.97 -5.93
N GLN A 101 -13.38 -8.88 -5.29
CA GLN A 101 -13.95 -7.70 -5.96
C GLN A 101 -12.97 -7.00 -6.92
N TRP A 102 -11.66 -7.22 -6.81
CA TRP A 102 -10.66 -6.71 -7.78
C TRP A 102 -10.33 -7.72 -8.86
N TYR A 103 -10.55 -9.00 -8.60
CA TYR A 103 -10.74 -9.99 -9.64
C TYR A 103 -12.13 -9.78 -10.24
N ALA A 104 -12.32 -8.64 -10.90
CA ALA A 104 -13.45 -8.48 -11.77
C ALA A 104 -13.49 -9.72 -12.69
N THR A 105 -14.63 -10.39 -12.72
CA THR A 105 -14.98 -11.37 -13.76
C THR A 105 -14.81 -10.68 -15.10
N GLY A 106 -13.63 -10.83 -15.73
CA GLY A 106 -13.17 -9.91 -16.77
C GLY A 106 -12.87 -8.53 -16.16
N THR A 107 -11.91 -7.78 -16.66
CA THR A 107 -11.41 -6.53 -16.05
C THR A 107 -12.42 -5.42 -15.77
N GLY A 108 -13.72 -5.58 -16.03
CA GLY A 108 -14.79 -4.72 -15.54
C GLY A 108 -14.69 -3.26 -15.96
N ILE A 109 -13.75 -2.91 -16.85
CA ILE A 109 -13.78 -1.67 -17.57
C ILE A 109 -14.53 -2.00 -18.86
N ASP A 110 -15.86 -1.97 -18.79
CA ASP A 110 -16.68 -1.90 -19.98
C ASP A 110 -16.12 -0.76 -20.83
N GLY A 111 -15.70 -1.07 -22.06
CA GLY A 111 -14.96 -0.10 -22.85
C GLY A 111 -13.48 -0.39 -23.04
N TYR A 112 -12.86 -1.47 -22.51
CA TYR A 112 -11.43 -1.74 -22.77
C TYR A 112 -11.04 -3.24 -22.91
N LEU A 113 -10.12 -3.53 -23.84
CA LEU A 113 -9.49 -4.83 -24.11
C LEU A 113 -7.99 -4.82 -23.77
N PRO A 114 -7.38 -5.97 -23.45
CA PRO A 114 -5.93 -6.06 -23.28
C PRO A 114 -5.22 -5.87 -24.62
N SER A 115 -4.13 -5.10 -24.65
CA SER A 115 -3.25 -5.04 -25.82
C SER A 115 -2.57 -6.39 -26.06
N LYS A 116 -2.33 -6.74 -27.34
CA LYS A 116 -1.65 -8.01 -27.69
C LYS A 116 -0.24 -8.11 -27.11
N LYS A 117 0.47 -6.99 -26.97
CA LYS A 117 1.88 -6.95 -26.55
C LYS A 117 2.05 -6.77 -25.04
N PHE A 118 1.18 -5.98 -24.40
CA PHE A 118 1.36 -5.57 -23.01
C PHE A 118 0.18 -5.96 -22.10
N GLY A 119 -0.83 -6.65 -22.62
CA GLY A 119 -2.03 -6.96 -21.85
C GLY A 119 -2.72 -5.69 -21.34
N TYR A 120 -3.19 -5.73 -20.10
CA TYR A 120 -3.83 -4.58 -19.43
C TYR A 120 -2.85 -3.50 -18.92
N LEU A 121 -1.53 -3.63 -19.16
CA LEU A 121 -0.62 -2.49 -19.00
C LEU A 121 -0.90 -1.40 -20.05
N CYS A 122 -1.49 -1.76 -21.18
CA CYS A 122 -1.98 -0.83 -22.20
C CYS A 122 -3.39 -1.28 -22.63
N PRO A 123 -4.44 -0.87 -21.90
CA PRO A 123 -5.80 -1.20 -22.25
C PRO A 123 -6.23 -0.42 -23.51
N LEU A 124 -6.76 -1.12 -24.51
CA LEU A 124 -7.29 -0.54 -25.74
C LEU A 124 -8.79 -0.31 -25.61
N PRO A 125 -9.33 0.85 -25.96
CA PRO A 125 -10.76 1.07 -25.84
C PRO A 125 -11.58 0.16 -26.77
N VAL A 126 -12.69 -0.42 -26.30
CA VAL A 126 -13.71 -1.07 -27.15
C VAL A 126 -14.65 -0.03 -27.70
N GLY A 127 -14.17 0.65 -28.72
CA GLY A 127 -14.88 1.70 -29.43
C GLY A 127 -14.02 2.19 -30.58
N ARG A 128 -14.64 2.62 -31.67
CA ARG A 128 -13.97 3.04 -32.90
C ARG A 128 -13.18 4.34 -32.67
N LEU A 129 -11.98 4.22 -32.12
CA LEU A 129 -10.88 5.18 -32.33
C LEU A 129 -9.97 4.66 -33.43
N LEU A 130 -10.58 4.36 -34.57
CA LEU A 130 -9.92 4.26 -35.87
C LEU A 130 -10.73 5.10 -36.84
N ALA A 131 -10.45 6.40 -36.81
CA ALA A 131 -10.50 7.25 -37.99
C ALA A 131 -9.18 8.05 -37.97
N PRO A 132 -8.58 8.26 -39.16
CA PRO A 132 -7.14 8.46 -39.37
C PRO A 132 -6.56 9.70 -38.70
#